data_AF-A0A135L510-F1
#
_entry.id   AF-A0A135L510-F1
#
_cell.length_a   1.000
_cell.length_b   1.000
_cell.length_c   1.000
_cell.angle_alpha   90.00
_cell.angle_beta   90.00
_cell.angle_gamma   90.00
#
_symmetry.space_group_name_H-M   'P 1'
#
loop_
_entity.id
_entity.type
_entity.pdbx_description
1 polymer ?
#
loop_
_entity_poly.entity_id
_entity_poly.type
_entity_poly.pdbx_seq_one_letter_code
_entity_poly.pdbx_strand_id
1 'polypeptide(L)'
;MWQFLLGRMIEKATIRTNPSVCLQVRYTQSNCKSCQNACPYQAISIDRSKVEIESERCDQCGICSHVCPTQTFHLESEMLSGYEKKIHDKETACFTCQKQGEDSDIILPCLNVFTPEWIMMATLKKYRYNCIGMKKFVKIVM
;
A
#
# COMPACT_ATOMS: atom_id res chain seq x y z
N MET A 1 -32.86 6.31 -11.24
CA MET A 1 -31.84 5.88 -12.23
C MET A 1 -30.57 6.75 -12.14
N TRP A 2 -30.11 7.06 -10.92
CA TRP A 2 -28.90 7.85 -10.63
C TRP A 2 -28.11 7.23 -9.46
N GLN A 3 -28.33 5.94 -9.18
CA GLN A 3 -27.58 5.17 -8.17
C GLN A 3 -26.21 4.69 -8.67
N PHE A 4 -25.86 4.96 -9.93
CA PHE A 4 -24.55 4.62 -10.51
C PHE A 4 -23.49 5.72 -10.39
N LEU A 5 -23.86 6.93 -9.94
CA LEU A 5 -22.97 8.09 -9.83
C LEU A 5 -22.51 8.39 -8.40
N LEU A 6 -23.09 7.72 -7.40
CA LEU A 6 -22.72 7.82 -5.98
C LEU A 6 -21.99 6.56 -5.50
N GLY A 7 -20.91 6.18 -6.19
CA GLY A 7 -20.07 5.04 -5.83
C GLY A 7 -18.56 5.29 -5.95
N ARG A 8 -18.13 6.53 -6.26
CA ARG A 8 -16.71 6.88 -6.46
C ARG A 8 -16.18 7.94 -5.48
N MET A 9 -16.70 7.98 -4.26
CA MET A 9 -16.14 8.82 -3.22
C MET A 9 -16.13 8.08 -1.89
N ILE A 10 -15.29 7.04 -1.84
CA ILE A 10 -14.62 6.60 -0.61
C ILE A 10 -13.18 6.29 -1.03
N GLU A 11 -12.24 6.97 -0.38
CA GLU A 11 -10.79 6.94 -0.57
C GLU A 11 -10.26 5.53 -0.86
N LYS A 12 -9.70 5.33 -2.05
CA LYS A 12 -8.96 4.13 -2.42
C LYS A 12 -7.53 4.56 -2.72
N ALA A 13 -6.54 3.91 -2.10
CA ALA A 13 -5.13 4.16 -2.40
C ALA A 13 -4.88 3.88 -3.88
N THR A 14 -4.65 4.90 -4.71
CA THR A 14 -4.38 4.64 -6.12
C THR A 14 -2.89 4.48 -6.34
N ILE A 15 -2.52 3.48 -7.15
CA ILE A 15 -1.13 3.31 -7.58
C ILE A 15 -0.96 4.10 -8.87
N ARG A 16 -0.12 5.15 -8.82
CA ARG A 16 0.33 5.88 -9.99
C ARG A 16 1.67 5.33 -10.48
N THR A 17 1.89 5.39 -11.78
CA THR A 17 3.13 4.94 -12.41
C THR A 17 3.86 6.09 -13.09
N ASN A 18 5.19 6.13 -12.94
CA ASN A 18 6.08 6.97 -13.72
C ASN A 18 7.03 6.09 -14.58
N PRO A 19 6.63 5.71 -15.81
CA PRO A 19 7.42 4.79 -16.63
C PRO A 19 8.82 5.30 -16.99
N SER A 20 9.06 6.62 -16.96
CA SER A 20 10.33 7.24 -17.35
C SER A 20 11.53 6.82 -16.47
N VAL A 21 11.26 6.42 -15.23
CA VAL A 21 12.28 5.95 -14.28
C VAL A 21 12.36 4.42 -14.19
N CYS A 22 11.53 3.68 -14.92
CA CYS A 22 11.56 2.22 -14.93
C CYS A 22 12.85 1.73 -15.62
N LEU A 23 13.58 0.81 -14.97
CA LEU A 23 14.84 0.29 -15.51
C LEU A 23 14.66 -0.42 -16.84
N GLN A 24 13.59 -1.19 -17.01
CA GLN A 24 13.33 -1.94 -18.24
C GLN A 24 12.87 -1.03 -19.39
N VAL A 25 12.17 0.07 -19.10
CA VAL A 25 11.78 1.09 -20.10
C VAL A 25 12.97 1.95 -20.50
N ARG A 26 13.79 2.36 -19.53
CA ARG A 26 14.91 3.29 -19.73
C ARG A 26 16.14 2.61 -20.33
N TYR A 27 16.40 1.35 -19.97
CA TYR A 27 17.59 0.62 -20.39
C TYR A 27 17.21 -0.68 -21.10
N THR A 28 17.47 -0.74 -22.40
CA THR A 28 17.13 -1.89 -23.26
C THR A 28 17.75 -3.22 -22.82
N GLN A 29 18.87 -3.18 -22.11
CA GLN A 29 19.56 -4.37 -21.59
C GLN A 29 19.05 -4.81 -20.22
N SER A 30 18.18 -4.03 -19.57
CA SER A 30 17.63 -4.39 -18.27
C SER A 30 16.51 -5.40 -18.43
N ASN A 31 16.52 -6.42 -17.58
CA ASN A 31 15.48 -7.44 -17.46
C ASN A 31 14.77 -7.38 -16.09
N CYS A 32 14.78 -6.21 -15.44
CA CYS A 32 14.19 -6.03 -14.11
C CYS A 32 12.69 -6.35 -14.13
N LYS A 33 12.28 -7.33 -13.30
CA LYS A 33 10.88 -7.76 -13.13
C LYS A 33 10.44 -7.78 -11.67
N SER A 34 11.13 -7.06 -10.78
CA SER A 34 10.92 -7.15 -9.33
C SER A 34 9.46 -6.89 -8.93
N CYS A 35 8.82 -5.86 -9.49
CA CYS A 35 7.42 -5.57 -9.22
C CYS A 35 6.45 -6.61 -9.79
N GLN A 36 6.73 -7.16 -10.97
CA GLN A 36 5.90 -8.21 -11.58
C GLN A 36 5.96 -9.49 -10.74
N ASN A 37 7.17 -9.89 -10.34
CA ASN A 37 7.41 -11.09 -9.54
C ASN A 37 6.81 -10.98 -8.13
N ALA A 38 6.81 -9.78 -7.55
CA ALA A 38 6.26 -9.54 -6.22
C ALA A 38 4.74 -9.36 -6.20
N CYS A 39 4.09 -9.14 -7.35
CA CYS A 39 2.65 -8.88 -7.40
C CYS A 39 1.84 -10.19 -7.25
N PRO A 40 1.13 -10.41 -6.13
CA PRO A 40 0.38 -11.66 -5.92
C PRO A 40 -0.81 -11.81 -6.88
N TYR A 41 -1.32 -10.70 -7.43
CA TYR A 41 -2.42 -10.71 -8.40
C TYR A 41 -1.94 -10.76 -9.85
N GLN A 42 -0.62 -10.69 -10.07
CA GLN A 42 0.02 -10.59 -11.38
C GLN A 42 -0.63 -9.49 -12.25
N ALA A 43 -0.93 -8.35 -11.63
CA ALA A 43 -1.64 -7.23 -12.26
C ALA A 43 -0.70 -6.26 -13.02
N ILE A 44 0.60 -6.56 -13.12
CA ILE A 44 1.60 -5.63 -13.66
C ILE A 44 2.25 -6.22 -14.92
N SER A 45 2.18 -5.46 -16.02
CA SER A 45 2.89 -5.74 -17.27
C SER A 45 3.91 -4.65 -17.55
N ILE A 46 5.08 -5.06 -18.05
CA ILE A 46 6.11 -4.14 -18.54
C ILE A 46 6.50 -4.60 -19.94
N ASP A 47 6.30 -3.73 -20.91
CA ASP A 47 6.79 -3.85 -22.28
C ASP A 47 7.74 -2.69 -22.55
N ARG A 48 8.68 -2.83 -23.49
CA ARG A 48 9.85 -1.97 -23.78
C ARG A 48 9.65 -0.46 -23.62
N SER A 49 8.44 0.08 -23.80
CA SER A 49 8.12 1.51 -23.63
C SER A 49 7.02 1.82 -22.61
N LYS A 50 6.40 0.81 -21.97
CA LYS A 50 5.21 0.98 -21.13
C LYS A 50 5.26 0.13 -19.86
N VAL A 51 4.74 0.72 -18.78
CA VAL A 51 4.41 0.03 -17.53
C VAL A 51 2.90 0.15 -17.38
N GLU A 52 2.20 -0.97 -17.31
CA GLU A 52 0.73 -1.02 -17.23
C GLU A 52 0.29 -1.80 -16.00
N ILE A 53 -0.83 -1.36 -15.41
CA ILE A 53 -1.49 -1.99 -14.28
C ILE A 53 -2.91 -2.36 -14.68
N GLU A 54 -3.24 -3.64 -14.59
CA GLU A 54 -4.59 -4.15 -14.83
C GLU A 54 -5.47 -3.83 -13.60
N SER A 55 -6.21 -2.73 -13.69
CA SER A 55 -6.99 -2.16 -12.58
C SER A 55 -8.00 -3.15 -11.97
N GLU A 56 -8.53 -4.08 -12.76
CA GLU A 56 -9.50 -5.08 -12.31
C GLU A 56 -8.87 -6.14 -11.38
N ARG A 57 -7.57 -6.39 -11.52
CA ARG A 57 -6.82 -7.36 -10.71
C ARG A 57 -6.03 -6.70 -9.59
N CYS A 58 -5.69 -5.42 -9.75
CA CYS A 58 -4.91 -4.69 -8.77
C CYS A 58 -5.76 -4.36 -7.53
N ASP A 59 -5.39 -4.94 -6.39
CA ASP A 59 -6.01 -4.65 -5.09
C ASP A 59 -5.41 -3.42 -4.39
N GLN A 60 -4.51 -2.70 -5.07
CA GLN A 60 -3.86 -1.50 -4.55
C GLN A 60 -3.01 -1.74 -3.30
N CYS A 61 -2.48 -2.96 -3.11
CA CYS A 61 -1.69 -3.30 -1.93
C CYS A 61 -0.38 -2.53 -1.77
N GLY A 62 0.17 -1.94 -2.83
CA GLY A 62 1.38 -1.11 -2.76
C GLY A 62 2.71 -1.86 -2.69
N ILE A 63 2.71 -3.20 -2.80
CA ILE A 63 3.96 -4.00 -2.83
C ILE A 63 4.90 -3.53 -3.94
N CYS A 64 4.37 -3.19 -5.11
CA CYS A 64 5.16 -2.75 -6.26
C CYS A 64 5.94 -1.45 -5.99
N SER A 65 5.42 -0.56 -5.14
CA SER A 65 6.12 0.65 -4.70
C SER A 65 7.35 0.28 -3.87
N HIS A 66 7.18 -0.63 -2.90
CA HIS A 66 8.22 -1.04 -1.97
C HIS A 66 9.37 -1.80 -2.64
N VAL A 67 9.06 -2.70 -3.59
CA VAL A 67 10.10 -3.52 -4.23
C VAL A 67 10.75 -2.84 -5.44
N CYS A 68 10.24 -1.69 -5.90
CA CYS A 68 10.76 -1.03 -7.08
C CYS A 68 11.99 -0.18 -6.73
N PRO A 69 13.19 -0.52 -7.21
CA PRO A 69 14.42 0.20 -6.84
C PRO A 69 14.45 1.64 -7.36
N THR A 70 13.71 1.93 -8.43
CA THR A 70 13.63 3.27 -9.04
C THR A 70 12.34 4.01 -8.73
N GLN A 71 11.51 3.47 -7.82
CA GLN A 71 10.25 4.09 -7.40
C GLN A 71 9.35 4.46 -8.58
N THR A 72 9.23 3.56 -9.56
CA THR A 72 8.30 3.72 -10.70
C THR A 72 6.84 3.79 -10.25
N PHE A 73 6.51 3.17 -9.11
CA PHE A 73 5.15 3.12 -8.58
C PHE A 73 5.04 4.04 -7.36
N HIS A 74 4.02 4.89 -7.34
CA HIS A 74 3.73 5.80 -6.24
C HIS A 74 2.35 5.48 -5.67
N LEU A 75 2.26 5.38 -4.35
CA LEU A 75 0.99 5.29 -3.67
C LEU A 75 0.48 6.70 -3.39
N GLU A 76 -0.66 7.07 -3.96
CA GLU A 76 -1.38 8.25 -3.51
C GLU A 76 -2.40 7.82 -2.46
N SER A 77 -2.11 8.16 -1.21
CA SER A 77 -3.07 8.05 -0.12
C SER A 77 -3.22 9.41 0.54
N GLU A 78 -4.33 10.10 0.24
CA GLU A 78 -4.82 11.23 1.05
C GLU A 78 -5.26 10.75 2.46
N MET A 79 -5.31 9.44 2.67
CA MET A 79 -5.75 8.77 3.91
C MET A 79 -4.91 9.08 5.16
N LEU A 80 -3.69 9.63 5.03
CA LEU A 80 -2.79 9.91 6.15
C LEU A 80 -3.47 10.78 7.22
N SER A 81 -4.12 11.87 6.80
CA SER A 81 -4.80 12.80 7.69
C SER A 81 -6.00 12.18 8.42
N GLY A 82 -6.69 11.24 7.78
CA GLY A 82 -7.82 10.51 8.35
C GLY A 82 -7.39 9.53 9.43
N TYR A 83 -6.26 8.87 9.24
CA TYR A 83 -5.71 7.92 10.22
C TYR A 83 -5.10 8.63 11.42
N GLU A 84 -4.37 9.73 11.22
CA GLU A 84 -3.79 10.52 12.32
C GLU A 84 -4.84 10.93 13.35
N LYS A 85 -6.02 11.37 12.89
CA LYS A 85 -7.15 11.71 13.77
C LYS A 85 -7.68 10.52 14.58
N LYS A 86 -7.71 9.32 13.98
CA LYS A 86 -8.21 8.09 14.65
C LYS A 86 -7.22 7.54 15.68
N ILE A 87 -5.94 7.86 15.55
CA ILE A 87 -4.88 7.39 16.45
C ILE A 87 -4.62 8.39 17.58
N HIS A 88 -4.89 9.68 17.38
CA HIS A 88 -4.46 10.77 18.27
C HIS A 88 -4.71 10.53 19.77
N ASP A 89 -5.87 9.96 20.12
CA ASP A 89 -6.30 9.77 21.52
C ASP A 89 -6.05 8.37 22.08
N LYS A 90 -5.40 7.46 21.32
CA LYS A 90 -5.24 6.04 21.70
C LYS A 90 -3.79 5.68 22.01
N GLU A 91 -3.56 5.03 23.14
CA GLU A 91 -2.23 4.49 23.50
C GLU A 91 -1.85 3.27 22.65
N THR A 92 -2.84 2.53 22.14
CA THR A 92 -2.64 1.37 21.26
C THR A 92 -3.54 1.46 20.04
N ALA A 93 -3.00 1.17 18.87
CA ALA A 93 -3.74 1.20 17.61
C ALA A 93 -3.63 -0.16 16.91
N CYS A 94 -4.76 -0.81 16.71
CA CYS A 94 -4.87 -2.04 15.95
C CYS A 94 -5.00 -1.71 14.46
N PHE A 95 -4.09 -2.25 13.64
CA PHE A 95 -4.10 -2.09 12.19
C PHE A 95 -4.45 -3.42 11.54
N THR A 96 -5.37 -3.40 10.58
CA THR A 96 -5.66 -4.58 9.76
C THR A 96 -5.66 -4.20 8.28
N CYS A 97 -5.63 -5.20 7.41
CA CYS A 97 -5.97 -4.98 6.00
C CYS A 97 -7.45 -5.25 5.72
N GLN A 98 -7.99 -4.64 4.67
CA GLN A 98 -9.37 -4.83 4.20
C GLN A 98 -9.73 -6.31 3.97
N LYS A 99 -8.74 -7.17 3.75
CA LYS A 99 -8.95 -8.61 3.54
C LYS A 99 -9.04 -9.44 4.82
N GLN A 100 -8.73 -8.86 5.98
CA GLN A 100 -8.53 -9.62 7.23
C GLN A 100 -9.38 -9.19 8.42
N GLY A 101 -9.94 -7.97 8.47
CA GLY A 101 -10.48 -7.49 9.74
C GLY A 101 -11.87 -6.86 9.70
N GLU A 102 -12.73 -7.38 10.58
CA GLU A 102 -14.01 -6.82 10.97
C GLU A 102 -13.93 -6.06 12.33
N ASP A 103 -12.78 -6.11 13.03
CA ASP A 103 -12.59 -5.52 14.37
C ASP A 103 -11.20 -4.87 14.58
N SER A 104 -10.99 -3.67 14.03
CA SER A 104 -9.72 -2.92 14.21
C SER A 104 -9.93 -1.41 14.16
N ASP A 105 -9.05 -0.65 14.80
CA ASP A 105 -9.10 0.82 14.79
C ASP A 105 -8.87 1.40 13.40
N ILE A 106 -7.94 0.78 12.65
CA ILE A 106 -7.54 1.22 11.33
C ILE A 106 -7.55 0.05 10.36
N ILE A 107 -8.38 0.19 9.32
CA ILE A 107 -8.43 -0.72 8.18
C ILE A 107 -7.70 -0.05 7.01
N LEU A 108 -6.56 -0.64 6.63
CA LEU A 108 -5.77 -0.26 5.46
C LEU A 108 -6.22 -1.07 4.24
N PRO A 109 -6.05 -0.58 2.99
CA PRO A 109 -6.22 -1.42 1.80
C PRO A 109 -5.34 -2.68 1.86
N CYS A 110 -4.10 -2.52 2.33
CA CYS A 110 -3.20 -3.61 2.65
C CYS A 110 -2.22 -3.17 3.76
N LEU A 111 -1.73 -4.11 4.56
CA LEU A 111 -0.63 -3.85 5.51
C LEU A 111 0.67 -3.44 4.80
N ASN A 112 0.81 -3.75 3.52
CA ASN A 112 1.95 -3.31 2.70
C ASN A 112 1.93 -1.81 2.37
N VAL A 113 0.87 -1.08 2.74
CA VAL A 113 0.85 0.39 2.68
C VAL A 113 1.61 1.00 3.87
N PHE A 114 1.92 0.20 4.89
CA PHE A 114 2.65 0.68 6.07
C PHE A 114 4.11 0.95 5.70
N THR A 115 4.47 2.23 5.62
CA THR A 115 5.84 2.63 5.30
C THR A 115 6.72 2.64 6.57
N PRO A 116 8.07 2.57 6.45
CA PRO A 116 8.96 2.62 7.61
C PRO A 116 8.78 3.86 8.49
N GLU A 117 8.38 4.98 7.90
CA GLU A 117 8.11 6.24 8.61
C GLU A 117 6.96 6.09 9.61
N TRP A 118 5.93 5.30 9.27
CA TRP A 118 4.83 5.01 10.19
C TRP A 118 5.27 4.17 11.38
N ILE A 119 6.11 3.16 11.15
CA ILE A 119 6.70 2.35 12.23
C ILE A 119 7.54 3.25 13.14
N MET A 120 8.31 4.16 12.55
CA MET A 120 9.14 5.10 13.31
C MET A 120 8.27 6.06 14.14
N MET A 121 7.25 6.66 13.55
CA MET A 121 6.33 7.58 14.24
C MET A 121 5.59 6.89 15.39
N ALA A 122 5.17 5.65 15.18
CA ALA A 122 4.48 4.89 16.21
C ALA A 122 5.41 4.45 17.35
N THR A 123 6.67 4.14 17.05
CA THR A 123 7.68 3.86 18.08
C THR A 123 7.93 5.10 18.95
N LEU A 124 8.03 6.29 18.34
CA LEU A 124 8.20 7.56 19.06
C LEU A 124 6.99 7.92 19.95
N LYS A 125 5.77 7.60 19.51
CA LYS A 125 4.54 7.85 20.25
C LYS A 125 4.10 6.71 21.19
N LYS A 126 4.94 5.67 21.37
CA LYS A 126 4.66 4.45 22.16
C LYS A 126 3.43 3.66 21.72
N TYR A 127 3.01 3.77 20.46
CA TYR A 127 1.87 3.01 19.98
C TYR A 127 2.19 1.52 19.92
N ARG A 128 1.28 0.68 20.41
CA ARG A 128 1.33 -0.77 20.18
C ARG A 128 0.47 -1.14 18.98
N TYR A 129 1.08 -1.81 18.01
CA TYR A 129 0.40 -2.39 16.84
C TYR A 129 -0.14 -3.76 17.19
N ASN A 130 -1.43 -3.98 16.95
CA ASN A 130 -2.02 -5.31 16.90
C ASN A 130 -2.50 -5.56 15.47
N CYS A 131 -2.04 -6.63 14.83
CA CYS A 131 -2.41 -6.97 13.45
C CYS A 131 -3.15 -8.31 13.47
N ILE A 132 -4.44 -8.32 13.14
CA ILE A 132 -5.32 -9.49 13.26
C ILE A 132 -4.95 -10.64 12.30
N GLY A 133 -4.04 -10.42 11.34
CA GLY A 133 -3.54 -11.45 10.43
C GLY A 133 -2.27 -12.19 10.88
N MET A 134 -1.58 -11.73 11.91
CA MET A 134 -0.43 -12.42 12.49
C MET A 134 -0.84 -12.89 13.88
N LYS A 135 -0.88 -14.20 14.13
CA LYS A 135 -1.01 -14.77 15.50
C LYS A 135 0.23 -14.49 16.37
N LYS A 136 0.81 -13.30 16.24
CA LYS A 136 1.92 -12.76 17.00
C LYS A 136 1.67 -11.28 17.19
N PHE A 137 1.57 -10.88 18.45
CA PHE A 137 1.82 -9.51 18.87
C PHE A 137 3.18 -9.10 18.28
N VAL A 138 3.21 -8.16 17.34
CA VAL A 138 4.46 -7.47 17.02
C VAL A 138 4.67 -6.45 18.13
N LYS A 139 5.12 -6.98 19.27
CA LYS A 139 5.65 -6.17 20.36
C LYS A 139 6.99 -5.65 19.82
N ILE A 140 7.01 -4.45 19.23
CA ILE A 140 8.27 -3.70 19.14
C ILE A 140 8.56 -3.22 20.56
N VAL A 141 9.02 -4.16 21.40
CA VAL A 141 9.85 -3.80 22.55
C VAL A 141 11.22 -3.57 21.93
N MET A 142 11.84 -2.45 22.28
CA MET A 142 13.25 -2.17 21.98
C MET A 142 14.12 -3.41 22.09
#